data_AF-A0A545SMY8-F1
#
_entry.id   AF-A0A545SMY8-F1
#
_cell.length_a   1.000
_cell.length_b   1.000
_cell.length_c   1.000
_cell.angle_alpha   90.00
_cell.angle_beta   90.00
_cell.angle_gamma   90.00
#
_symmetry.space_group_name_H-M   'P 1'
#
loop_
_entity.id
_entity.type
_entity.pdbx_description
1 polymer ?
#
loop_
_entity_poly.entity_id
_entity_poly.type
_entity_poly.pdbx_seq_one_letter_code
_entity_poly.pdbx_strand_id
1 'polypeptide(L)'
;MALKAEHIPIQPSVTRSSDKVGAGELLVDACEIFISMIFRAREVKKIKQNYAGSLQADDAWLVISGSQLKKNQKLLPFLMVSAPRWNVHAVIIASPVFSVKEKLGIETASLSRFSDLWNLSVIDVSTKQPVWSGISTRTRTKRVNVTLSPGAYRVVVRLYESTGDLDSPVLTLDSDRALPARRLDHDNNEFYSKMSMDNYAFYRRLNLFPIRLLKYRRYLKQDLLKRIFLPAADPGTQFEFGYLGFGKELDVRFDDFDFSKFRVYFCFYNEASFPVFWCAVEHKDFRYRAKTAAGCYLLRILSLEC
;
A
#
# COMPACT_ATOMS: atom_id res chain seq x y z
N MET A 1 14.89 -11.90 24.62
CA MET A 1 15.70 -10.67 24.75
C MET A 1 15.34 -9.77 23.58
N ALA A 2 14.41 -8.83 23.76
CA ALA A 2 13.93 -7.95 22.70
C ALA A 2 14.87 -6.75 22.59
N LEU A 3 15.70 -6.71 21.54
CA LEU A 3 16.48 -5.53 21.19
C LEU A 3 15.50 -4.43 20.76
N LYS A 4 15.33 -3.40 21.61
CA LYS A 4 14.72 -2.13 21.19
C LYS A 4 15.68 -1.50 20.19
N ALA A 5 15.40 -1.63 18.91
CA ALA A 5 16.06 -0.83 17.88
C ALA A 5 15.74 0.64 18.19
N GLU A 6 16.76 1.43 18.51
CA GLU A 6 16.63 2.88 18.61
C GLU A 6 16.23 3.40 17.23
N HIS A 7 14.97 3.79 17.08
CA HIS A 7 14.49 4.50 15.89
C HIS A 7 15.15 5.88 15.87
N ILE A 8 16.24 6.01 15.12
CA ILE A 8 16.71 7.33 14.68
C ILE A 8 15.66 7.83 13.67
N PRO A 9 14.94 8.92 13.95
CA PRO A 9 13.93 9.43 13.04
C PRO A 9 14.62 10.05 11.81
N ILE A 10 14.76 9.26 10.74
CA ILE A 10 15.20 9.73 9.45
C ILE A 10 14.01 10.42 8.78
N GLN A 11 13.90 11.74 8.93
CA GLN A 11 12.87 12.52 8.23
C GLN A 11 13.51 13.32 7.11
N PRO A 12 13.15 13.08 5.82
CA PRO A 12 13.61 13.94 4.75
C PRO A 12 13.06 15.36 4.96
N SER A 13 13.88 16.35 4.62
CA SER A 13 13.40 17.73 4.59
C SER A 13 12.54 17.91 3.34
N VAL A 14 11.26 18.23 3.56
CA VAL A 14 10.30 18.43 2.47
C VAL A 14 9.85 19.88 2.46
N THR A 15 10.26 20.60 1.41
CA THR A 15 9.84 21.98 1.20
C THR A 15 8.71 22.02 0.18
N ARG A 16 7.72 22.87 0.43
CA ARG A 16 6.57 23.08 -0.44
C ARG A 16 6.31 24.57 -0.57
N SER A 17 5.90 25.03 -1.75
CA SER A 17 5.39 26.40 -1.87
C SER A 17 4.17 26.57 -0.97
N SER A 18 4.17 27.55 -0.07
CA SER A 18 3.04 27.78 0.82
C SER A 18 1.88 28.43 0.05
N ASP A 19 0.72 27.78 0.04
CA ASP A 19 -0.49 28.38 -0.50
C ASP A 19 -1.22 29.13 0.62
N LYS A 20 -1.40 30.45 0.43
CA LYS A 20 -2.38 31.22 1.20
C LYS A 20 -3.77 30.79 0.73
N VAL A 21 -4.44 29.96 1.51
CA VAL A 21 -5.82 29.55 1.23
C VAL A 21 -6.76 30.69 1.59
N GLY A 22 -7.56 31.16 0.63
CA GLY A 22 -8.58 32.18 0.87
C GLY A 22 -9.77 31.62 1.67
N ALA A 23 -10.47 32.47 2.43
CA ALA A 23 -11.62 32.04 3.22
C ALA A 23 -12.74 31.39 2.38
N GLY A 24 -12.97 31.90 1.16
CA GLY A 24 -13.95 31.31 0.23
C GLY A 24 -13.55 29.91 -0.25
N GLU A 25 -12.26 29.68 -0.51
CA GLU A 25 -11.74 28.38 -0.93
C GLU A 25 -11.86 27.34 0.21
N LEU A 26 -11.64 27.77 1.45
CA LEU A 26 -11.82 26.92 2.63
C LEU A 26 -13.27 26.44 2.77
N LEU A 27 -14.25 27.34 2.58
CA LEU A 27 -15.67 26.99 2.68
C LEU A 27 -16.08 25.97 1.61
N VAL A 28 -15.67 26.20 0.35
CA VAL A 28 -15.95 25.27 -0.75
C VAL A 28 -15.33 23.89 -0.47
N ASP A 29 -14.05 23.85 -0.09
CA ASP A 29 -13.38 22.59 0.23
C ASP A 29 -14.03 21.89 1.42
N ALA A 30 -14.48 22.61 2.45
CA ALA A 30 -15.17 22.04 3.60
C ALA A 30 -16.50 21.36 3.18
N CYS A 31 -17.28 22.01 2.31
CA CYS A 31 -18.49 21.43 1.74
C CYS A 31 -18.18 20.17 0.91
N GLU A 32 -17.17 20.22 0.04
CA GLU A 32 -16.77 19.06 -0.77
C GLU A 32 -16.29 17.88 0.09
N ILE A 33 -15.50 18.16 1.12
CA ILE A 33 -15.04 17.18 2.12
C ILE A 33 -16.26 16.53 2.77
N PHE A 34 -17.20 17.31 3.30
CA PHE A 34 -18.38 16.77 3.98
C PHE A 34 -19.25 15.90 3.06
N ILE A 35 -19.53 16.36 1.84
CA ILE A 35 -20.29 15.62 0.84
C ILE A 35 -19.58 14.32 0.45
N SER A 36 -18.24 14.37 0.26
CA SER A 36 -17.42 13.20 -0.06
C SER A 36 -17.38 12.19 1.09
N MET A 37 -17.34 12.64 2.35
CA MET A 37 -17.41 11.78 3.52
C MET A 37 -18.72 10.99 3.58
N ILE A 38 -19.87 11.66 3.42
CA ILE A 38 -21.19 11.01 3.44
C ILE A 38 -21.29 9.99 2.30
N PHE A 39 -20.87 10.40 1.10
CA PHE A 39 -20.86 9.52 -0.06
C PHE A 39 -20.00 8.27 0.19
N ARG A 40 -18.76 8.46 0.67
CA ARG A 40 -17.83 7.38 0.99
C ARG A 40 -18.41 6.43 2.04
N ALA A 41 -19.01 6.95 3.11
CA ALA A 41 -19.60 6.09 4.16
C ALA A 41 -20.68 5.15 3.60
N ARG A 42 -21.53 5.66 2.70
CA ARG A 42 -22.59 4.87 2.03
C ARG A 42 -22.01 3.83 1.07
N GLU A 43 -21.09 4.24 0.20
CA GLU A 43 -20.57 3.36 -0.86
C GLU A 43 -19.57 2.32 -0.33
N VAL A 44 -18.77 2.64 0.67
CA VAL A 44 -17.84 1.68 1.30
C VAL A 44 -18.58 0.46 1.85
N LYS A 45 -19.74 0.67 2.49
CA LYS A 45 -20.55 -0.43 3.03
C LYS A 45 -21.04 -1.35 1.91
N LYS A 46 -21.65 -0.77 0.85
CA LYS A 46 -22.15 -1.51 -0.31
C LYS A 46 -21.05 -2.28 -1.02
N ILE A 47 -19.93 -1.63 -1.32
CA ILE A 47 -18.80 -2.23 -2.03
C ILE A 47 -18.23 -3.41 -1.24
N LYS A 48 -18.02 -3.24 0.07
CA LYS A 48 -17.49 -4.33 0.91
C LYS A 48 -18.44 -5.52 1.01
N GLN A 49 -19.74 -5.28 1.12
CA GLN A 49 -20.75 -6.35 1.11
C GLN A 49 -20.76 -7.11 -0.22
N ASN A 50 -20.75 -6.37 -1.34
CA ASN A 50 -20.75 -6.94 -2.69
C ASN A 50 -19.50 -7.77 -3.01
N TYR A 51 -18.35 -7.39 -2.44
CA TYR A 51 -17.08 -8.10 -2.65
C TYR A 51 -16.89 -9.27 -1.67
N ALA A 52 -17.37 -9.18 -0.42
CA ALA A 52 -17.26 -10.28 0.54
C ALA A 52 -17.88 -11.59 0.03
N GLY A 53 -19.01 -11.50 -0.67
CA GLY A 53 -19.63 -12.66 -1.33
C GLY A 53 -18.82 -13.24 -2.51
N SER A 54 -17.80 -12.53 -3.02
CA SER A 54 -16.94 -12.99 -4.10
C SER A 54 -15.60 -13.58 -3.64
N LEU A 55 -15.24 -13.40 -2.36
CA LEU A 55 -13.99 -13.90 -1.77
C LEU A 55 -14.07 -15.36 -1.28
N GLN A 56 -15.25 -16.00 -1.39
CA GLN A 56 -15.50 -17.32 -0.83
C GLN A 56 -15.20 -18.49 -1.77
N ALA A 57 -14.73 -18.25 -3.01
CA ALA A 57 -14.80 -19.29 -4.05
C ALA A 57 -13.47 -19.88 -4.54
N ASP A 58 -12.31 -19.24 -4.33
CA ASP A 58 -11.05 -19.74 -4.89
C ASP A 58 -10.01 -20.01 -3.79
N ASP A 59 -9.57 -21.27 -3.65
CA ASP A 59 -8.42 -21.72 -2.84
C ASP A 59 -7.06 -21.22 -3.39
N ALA A 60 -7.06 -20.15 -4.19
CA ALA A 60 -5.89 -19.68 -4.93
C ALA A 60 -5.39 -18.33 -4.41
N TRP A 61 -4.09 -18.11 -4.54
CA TRP A 61 -3.47 -16.81 -4.33
C TRP A 61 -4.12 -15.74 -5.21
N LEU A 62 -4.51 -14.62 -4.61
CA LEU A 62 -4.95 -13.41 -5.28
C LEU A 62 -3.73 -12.57 -5.62
N VAL A 63 -3.56 -12.26 -6.90
CA VAL A 63 -2.57 -11.27 -7.36
C VAL A 63 -3.31 -10.03 -7.81
N ILE A 64 -2.86 -8.86 -7.36
CA ILE A 64 -3.38 -7.59 -7.86
C ILE A 64 -2.72 -7.32 -9.22
N SER A 65 -3.41 -7.66 -10.29
CA SER A 65 -2.94 -7.50 -11.66
C SER A 65 -4.04 -6.99 -12.59
N GLY A 66 -3.65 -6.51 -13.78
CA GLY A 66 -4.60 -6.05 -14.80
C GLY A 66 -5.53 -7.16 -15.28
N SER A 67 -5.04 -8.40 -15.43
CA SER A 67 -5.85 -9.55 -15.81
C SER A 67 -6.91 -9.86 -14.76
N GLN A 68 -6.55 -9.79 -13.47
CA GLN A 68 -7.49 -10.02 -12.38
C GLN A 68 -8.55 -8.93 -12.28
N LEU A 69 -8.19 -7.66 -12.51
CA LEU A 69 -9.16 -6.55 -12.54
C LEU A 69 -10.14 -6.67 -13.71
N LYS A 70 -9.68 -7.13 -14.88
CA LYS A 70 -10.55 -7.43 -16.03
C LYS A 70 -11.51 -8.57 -15.75
N LYS A 71 -11.01 -9.64 -15.10
CA LYS A 71 -11.81 -10.85 -14.78
C LYS A 71 -12.81 -10.60 -13.65
N ASN A 72 -12.46 -9.76 -12.69
CA ASN A 72 -13.30 -9.42 -11.54
C ASN A 72 -13.52 -7.90 -11.45
N GLN A 73 -14.56 -7.41 -12.11
CA GLN A 73 -14.91 -5.98 -12.11
C GLN A 73 -15.24 -5.41 -10.72
N LYS A 74 -15.56 -6.26 -9.73
CA LYS A 74 -15.82 -5.84 -8.33
C LYS A 74 -14.53 -5.60 -7.54
N LEU A 75 -13.38 -6.11 -8.03
CA LEU A 75 -12.10 -5.99 -7.34
C LEU A 75 -11.62 -4.52 -7.31
N LEU A 76 -11.71 -3.78 -8.42
CA LEU A 76 -11.26 -2.38 -8.44
C LEU A 76 -12.02 -1.50 -7.42
N PRO A 77 -13.37 -1.46 -7.39
CA PRO A 77 -14.09 -0.75 -6.35
C PRO A 77 -13.68 -1.15 -4.94
N PHE A 78 -13.49 -2.46 -4.70
CA PHE A 78 -13.08 -2.98 -3.40
C PHE A 78 -11.69 -2.46 -2.98
N LEU A 79 -10.71 -2.46 -3.90
CA LEU A 79 -9.39 -1.92 -3.65
C LEU A 79 -9.44 -0.40 -3.40
N MET A 80 -10.28 0.32 -4.13
CA MET A 80 -10.47 1.77 -3.98
C MET A 80 -11.14 2.19 -2.66
N VAL A 81 -11.77 1.27 -1.93
CA VAL A 81 -12.29 1.53 -0.57
C VAL A 81 -11.42 0.97 0.54
N SER A 82 -10.67 -0.11 0.27
CA SER A 82 -9.92 -0.84 1.29
C SER A 82 -8.45 -0.45 1.34
N ALA A 83 -7.85 -0.12 0.20
CA ALA A 83 -6.44 0.26 0.08
C ALA A 83 -6.22 1.25 -1.09
N PRO A 84 -6.82 2.46 -1.05
CA PRO A 84 -6.80 3.41 -2.18
C PRO A 84 -5.44 4.06 -2.44
N ARG A 85 -4.38 3.69 -1.71
CA ARG A 85 -3.01 4.17 -1.93
C ARG A 85 -2.17 3.01 -2.45
N TRP A 86 -2.31 2.77 -3.75
CA TRP A 86 -1.68 1.66 -4.47
C TRP A 86 -0.17 1.60 -4.24
N ASN A 87 0.36 0.44 -3.89
CA ASN A 87 1.80 0.23 -3.85
C ASN A 87 2.27 -0.22 -5.23
N VAL A 88 2.42 0.74 -6.14
CA VAL A 88 2.78 0.49 -7.55
C VAL A 88 4.19 -0.09 -7.74
N HIS A 89 5.01 -0.02 -6.69
CA HIS A 89 6.40 -0.48 -6.69
C HIS A 89 6.55 -1.94 -6.27
N ALA A 90 5.48 -2.56 -5.78
CA ALA A 90 5.49 -3.95 -5.36
C ALA A 90 4.44 -4.76 -6.12
N VAL A 91 4.78 -5.99 -6.49
CA VAL A 91 3.79 -6.99 -6.81
C VAL A 91 3.16 -7.44 -5.50
N ILE A 92 1.83 -7.30 -5.39
CA ILE A 92 1.09 -7.67 -4.18
C ILE A 92 0.37 -8.98 -4.43
N ILE A 93 0.68 -9.97 -3.59
CA ILE A 93 -0.03 -11.24 -3.54
C ILE A 93 -0.63 -11.47 -2.16
N ALA A 94 -1.82 -12.05 -2.14
CA ALA A 94 -2.55 -12.34 -0.92
C ALA A 94 -3.09 -13.76 -0.97
N SER A 95 -2.91 -14.52 0.11
CA SER A 95 -3.52 -15.83 0.24
C SER A 95 -5.05 -15.71 0.36
N PRO A 96 -5.82 -16.78 0.12
CA PRO A 96 -7.16 -16.89 0.68
C PRO A 96 -7.12 -16.75 2.21
N VAL A 97 -8.29 -16.52 2.81
CA VAL A 97 -8.39 -16.63 4.27
C VAL A 97 -8.27 -18.11 4.65
N PHE A 98 -7.44 -18.41 5.63
CA PHE A 98 -7.26 -19.76 6.15
C PHE A 98 -7.31 -19.77 7.68
N SER A 99 -7.68 -20.91 8.25
CA SER A 99 -7.67 -21.11 9.70
C SER A 99 -6.37 -21.76 10.14
N VAL A 100 -5.81 -21.29 11.26
CA VAL A 100 -4.63 -21.88 11.91
C VAL A 100 -5.02 -22.29 13.32
N LYS A 101 -4.57 -23.46 13.79
CA LYS A 101 -4.68 -23.86 15.20
C LYS A 101 -3.49 -23.37 16.01
N GLU A 102 -2.28 -23.56 15.51
CA GLU A 102 -1.07 -23.22 16.25
C GLU A 102 0.07 -22.73 15.37
N LYS A 103 0.35 -23.37 14.22
CA LYS A 103 1.58 -23.12 13.47
C LYS A 103 1.31 -22.83 12.00
N LEU A 104 2.01 -21.82 11.50
CA LEU A 104 2.10 -21.48 10.10
C LEU A 104 3.55 -21.60 9.63
N GLY A 105 3.81 -22.56 8.74
CA GLY A 105 5.05 -22.66 7.98
C GLY A 105 4.94 -21.85 6.69
N ILE A 106 5.99 -21.11 6.35
CA ILE A 106 6.05 -20.27 5.15
C ILE A 106 7.37 -20.53 4.44
N GLU A 107 7.32 -20.99 3.19
CA GLU A 107 8.51 -21.16 2.36
C GLU A 107 8.86 -19.85 1.65
N THR A 108 9.92 -19.20 2.13
CA THR A 108 10.40 -17.89 1.66
C THR A 108 11.50 -17.99 0.59
N ALA A 109 11.95 -19.22 0.30
CA ALA A 109 12.98 -19.46 -0.70
C ALA A 109 12.54 -19.04 -2.11
N SER A 110 11.26 -19.24 -2.45
CA SER A 110 10.70 -18.78 -3.73
C SER A 110 10.75 -17.26 -3.83
N LEU A 111 10.36 -16.53 -2.77
CA LEU A 111 10.38 -15.06 -2.77
C LEU A 111 11.78 -14.50 -3.04
N SER A 112 12.78 -15.08 -2.36
CA SER A 112 14.18 -14.65 -2.45
C SER A 112 14.83 -15.00 -3.79
N ARG A 113 14.21 -15.87 -4.59
CA ARG A 113 14.68 -16.16 -5.96
C ARG A 113 14.38 -15.01 -6.92
N PHE A 114 13.32 -14.25 -6.67
CA PHE A 114 12.78 -13.29 -7.63
C PHE A 114 12.96 -11.83 -7.23
N SER A 115 13.21 -11.60 -5.95
CA SER A 115 13.37 -10.26 -5.40
C SER A 115 14.26 -10.31 -4.17
N ASP A 116 15.24 -9.40 -4.14
CA ASP A 116 16.07 -9.16 -2.96
C ASP A 116 15.32 -8.32 -1.91
N LEU A 117 14.19 -7.71 -2.27
CA LEU A 117 13.37 -6.88 -1.39
C LEU A 117 11.92 -7.35 -1.37
N TRP A 118 11.57 -8.15 -0.37
CA TRP A 118 10.20 -8.55 -0.14
C TRP A 118 9.78 -8.31 1.31
N ASN A 119 8.48 -8.08 1.50
CA ASN A 119 7.83 -8.03 2.79
C ASN A 119 6.70 -9.05 2.82
N LEU A 120 6.63 -9.82 3.90
CA LEU A 120 5.55 -10.76 4.16
C LEU A 120 4.89 -10.39 5.48
N SER A 121 3.57 -10.28 5.49
CA SER A 121 2.78 -10.02 6.69
C SER A 121 1.70 -11.09 6.87
N VAL A 122 1.56 -11.62 8.09
CA VAL A 122 0.43 -12.45 8.50
C VAL A 122 -0.58 -11.54 9.18
N ILE A 123 -1.77 -11.44 8.60
CA ILE A 123 -2.85 -10.54 9.04
C ILE A 123 -3.93 -11.39 9.70
N ASP A 124 -4.29 -11.03 10.93
CA ASP A 124 -5.50 -11.56 11.59
C ASP A 124 -6.74 -10.90 10.98
N VAL A 125 -7.66 -11.71 10.49
CA VAL A 125 -8.87 -11.24 9.80
C VAL A 125 -9.82 -10.49 10.74
N SER A 126 -9.84 -10.86 12.02
CA SER A 126 -10.73 -10.27 13.02
C SER A 126 -10.29 -8.84 13.38
N THR A 127 -9.00 -8.66 13.68
CA THR A 127 -8.42 -7.37 14.07
C THR A 127 -7.99 -6.52 12.88
N LYS A 128 -7.77 -7.15 11.70
CA LYS A 128 -7.23 -6.54 10.48
C LYS A 128 -5.84 -5.94 10.69
N GLN A 129 -5.08 -6.47 11.64
CA GLN A 129 -3.74 -6.03 11.96
C GLN A 129 -2.72 -7.14 11.65
N PRO A 130 -1.48 -6.77 11.29
CA PRO A 130 -0.40 -7.75 11.20
C PRO A 130 -0.09 -8.31 12.59
N VAL A 131 -0.13 -9.62 12.73
CA VAL A 131 0.29 -10.35 13.94
C VAL A 131 1.73 -10.85 13.83
N TRP A 132 2.24 -10.92 12.60
CA TRP A 132 3.62 -11.24 12.29
C TRP A 132 4.03 -10.56 10.97
N SER A 133 5.31 -10.20 10.85
CA SER A 133 5.88 -9.68 9.62
C SER A 133 7.34 -10.10 9.46
N GLY A 134 7.75 -10.40 8.24
CA GLY A 134 9.12 -10.70 7.84
C GLY A 134 9.51 -9.89 6.62
N ILE A 135 10.81 -9.59 6.50
CA ILE A 135 11.39 -8.84 5.39
C ILE A 135 12.62 -9.60 4.91
N SER A 136 12.92 -9.54 3.61
CA SER A 136 14.02 -10.29 2.98
C SER A 136 15.37 -10.15 3.68
N THR A 137 15.66 -8.98 4.24
CA THR A 137 16.92 -8.72 4.94
C THR A 137 17.02 -9.38 6.32
N ARG A 138 15.88 -9.68 6.96
CA ARG A 138 15.80 -10.44 8.23
C ARG A 138 15.80 -11.94 8.03
N THR A 139 15.43 -12.43 6.86
CA THR A 139 15.02 -13.82 6.68
C THR A 139 15.77 -14.48 5.54
N ARG A 140 17.03 -14.87 5.80
CA ARG A 140 17.80 -15.75 4.89
C ARG A 140 17.39 -17.23 5.01
N THR A 141 16.49 -17.57 5.94
CA THR A 141 16.01 -18.93 6.07
C THR A 141 15.07 -19.26 4.92
N LYS A 142 15.20 -20.47 4.38
CA LYS A 142 14.32 -20.96 3.29
C LYS A 142 12.88 -21.20 3.75
N ARG A 143 12.68 -21.33 5.06
CA ARG A 143 11.39 -21.54 5.73
C ARG A 143 11.33 -20.73 7.01
N VAL A 144 10.16 -20.21 7.30
CA VAL A 144 9.81 -19.54 8.55
C VAL A 144 8.66 -20.29 9.19
N ASN A 145 8.72 -20.49 10.51
CA ASN A 145 7.60 -21.00 11.29
C ASN A 145 7.11 -19.90 12.22
N VAL A 146 5.82 -19.61 12.17
CA VAL A 146 5.15 -18.61 12.99
C VAL A 146 4.16 -19.32 13.90
N THR A 147 4.28 -19.12 15.21
CA THR A 147 3.28 -19.56 16.19
C THR A 147 2.17 -18.52 16.26
N LEU A 148 0.93 -18.95 16.08
CA LEU A 148 -0.26 -18.10 16.03
C LEU A 148 -1.32 -18.66 16.99
N SER A 149 -2.12 -17.78 17.59
CA SER A 149 -3.31 -18.20 18.32
C SER A 149 -4.33 -18.84 17.35
N PRO A 150 -5.23 -19.73 17.80
CA PRO A 150 -6.30 -20.25 16.97
C PRO A 150 -7.13 -19.13 16.35
N GLY A 151 -7.31 -19.12 15.03
CA GLY A 151 -8.02 -18.03 14.36
C GLY A 151 -7.97 -18.07 12.83
N ALA A 152 -8.56 -17.05 12.21
CA ALA A 152 -8.57 -16.86 10.76
C ALA A 152 -7.55 -15.81 10.34
N TYR A 153 -6.69 -16.18 9.40
CA TYR A 153 -5.54 -15.40 8.97
C TYR A 153 -5.46 -15.28 7.45
N ARG A 154 -4.65 -14.33 7.00
CA ARG A 154 -4.24 -14.18 5.60
C ARG A 154 -2.77 -13.77 5.54
N VAL A 155 -2.04 -14.34 4.58
CA VAL A 155 -0.70 -13.88 4.24
C VAL A 155 -0.79 -12.85 3.12
N VAL A 156 -0.10 -11.73 3.27
CA VAL A 156 0.11 -10.74 2.22
C VAL A 156 1.61 -10.61 1.97
N VAL A 157 2.02 -10.77 0.72
CA VAL A 157 3.41 -10.57 0.30
C VAL A 157 3.47 -9.39 -0.64
N ARG A 158 4.51 -8.57 -0.47
CA ARG A 158 4.90 -7.47 -1.35
C ARG A 158 6.29 -7.77 -1.86
N LEU A 159 6.42 -7.96 -3.16
CA LEU A 159 7.69 -8.19 -3.85
C LEU A 159 8.07 -6.90 -4.57
N TYR A 160 9.11 -6.22 -4.11
CA TYR A 160 9.64 -5.02 -4.75
C TYR A 160 10.72 -5.43 -5.75
N GLU A 161 10.93 -4.65 -6.81
CA GLU A 161 12.04 -4.88 -7.76
C GLU A 161 12.04 -6.33 -8.31
N SER A 162 10.85 -6.93 -8.44
CA SER A 162 10.70 -8.32 -8.88
C SER A 162 11.20 -8.49 -10.31
N THR A 163 11.98 -9.54 -10.55
CA THR A 163 12.43 -9.93 -11.89
C THR A 163 11.86 -11.30 -12.26
N GLY A 164 11.34 -11.42 -13.49
CA GLY A 164 10.89 -12.70 -14.04
C GLY A 164 9.52 -13.18 -13.57
N ASP A 165 9.23 -14.44 -13.89
CA ASP A 165 8.00 -15.12 -13.48
C ASP A 165 8.05 -15.44 -12.00
N LEU A 166 7.00 -15.04 -11.27
CA LEU A 166 6.97 -15.14 -9.81
C LEU A 166 6.22 -16.39 -9.37
N ASP A 167 6.71 -17.05 -8.33
CA ASP A 167 5.92 -18.04 -7.59
C ASP A 167 5.51 -17.47 -6.24
N SER A 168 4.24 -17.63 -5.89
CA SER A 168 3.80 -17.38 -4.52
C SER A 168 4.46 -18.35 -3.54
N PRO A 169 4.57 -18.03 -2.24
CA PRO A 169 5.16 -18.95 -1.28
C PRO A 169 4.22 -20.13 -1.03
N VAL A 170 4.81 -21.27 -0.68
CA VAL A 170 4.04 -22.40 -0.12
C VAL A 170 3.75 -22.08 1.35
N LEU A 171 2.49 -22.25 1.75
CA LEU A 171 2.12 -22.19 3.17
C LEU A 171 1.83 -23.60 3.68
N THR A 172 2.40 -23.96 4.82
CA THR A 172 2.03 -25.17 5.56
C THR A 172 1.23 -24.76 6.79
N LEU A 173 0.00 -25.23 6.90
CA LEU A 173 -0.93 -24.94 7.98
C LEU A 173 -0.98 -26.15 8.91
N ASP A 174 -0.54 -25.95 10.15
CA ASP A 174 -0.42 -27.02 11.15
C ASP A 174 0.32 -28.25 10.55
N SER A 175 -0.14 -29.49 10.77
CA SER A 175 0.58 -30.70 10.34
C SER A 175 0.30 -31.17 8.91
N ASP A 176 -0.82 -30.82 8.27
CA ASP A 176 -1.31 -31.59 7.12
C ASP A 176 -1.92 -30.80 5.94
N ARG A 177 -2.17 -29.48 6.06
CA ARG A 177 -2.76 -28.70 4.95
C ARG A 177 -1.73 -27.75 4.36
N ALA A 178 -1.50 -27.84 3.05
CA ALA A 178 -0.66 -26.88 2.34
C ALA A 178 -1.49 -26.01 1.40
N LEU A 179 -1.17 -24.71 1.35
CA LEU A 179 -1.56 -23.85 0.23
C LEU A 179 -0.41 -23.89 -0.77
N PRO A 180 -0.59 -24.50 -1.97
CA PRO A 180 0.49 -24.63 -2.93
C PRO A 180 0.93 -23.27 -3.47
N ALA A 181 2.17 -23.23 -3.96
CA ALA A 181 2.66 -22.13 -4.76
C ALA A 181 1.83 -22.00 -6.04
N ARG A 182 1.66 -20.78 -6.50
CA ARG A 182 1.01 -20.42 -7.75
C ARG A 182 2.00 -19.58 -8.56
N ARG A 183 2.21 -19.96 -9.82
CA ARG A 183 2.94 -19.14 -10.78
C ARG A 183 2.10 -17.92 -11.15
N LEU A 184 2.75 -16.78 -11.19
CA LEU A 184 2.17 -15.48 -11.47
C LEU A 184 2.79 -14.94 -12.75
N ASP A 185 1.98 -14.27 -13.55
CA ASP A 185 2.42 -13.71 -14.83
C ASP A 185 3.49 -12.62 -14.60
N HIS A 186 4.45 -12.54 -15.52
CA HIS A 186 5.29 -11.35 -15.71
C HIS A 186 4.38 -10.13 -15.97
N ASP A 187 4.77 -8.93 -15.56
CA ASP A 187 4.03 -7.67 -15.80
C ASP A 187 2.78 -7.38 -14.94
N ASN A 188 2.75 -7.89 -13.70
CA ASN A 188 1.64 -7.64 -12.77
C ASN A 188 1.35 -6.16 -12.49
N ASN A 189 2.32 -5.25 -12.66
CA ASN A 189 2.17 -3.83 -12.32
C ASN A 189 1.98 -2.89 -13.52
N GLU A 190 2.14 -3.37 -14.77
CA GLU A 190 2.02 -2.49 -15.94
C GLU A 190 0.62 -1.86 -16.06
N PHE A 191 -0.40 -2.55 -15.57
CA PHE A 191 -1.78 -2.09 -15.65
C PHE A 191 -2.00 -0.75 -14.94
N TYR A 192 -1.15 -0.35 -13.98
CA TYR A 192 -1.28 0.95 -13.31
C TYR A 192 -1.22 2.11 -14.29
N SER A 193 -0.37 2.01 -15.33
CA SER A 193 -0.26 3.04 -16.38
C SER A 193 -1.48 3.07 -17.31
N LYS A 194 -2.17 1.93 -17.45
CA LYS A 194 -3.32 1.71 -18.31
C LYS A 194 -4.65 1.70 -17.55
N MET A 195 -4.62 1.98 -16.23
CA MET A 195 -5.80 1.88 -15.40
C MET A 195 -6.77 2.98 -15.81
N SER A 196 -7.87 2.57 -16.44
CA SER A 196 -8.76 3.47 -17.14
C SER A 196 -9.33 4.53 -16.20
N MET A 197 -9.41 5.77 -16.70
CA MET A 197 -10.16 6.85 -16.07
C MET A 197 -11.67 6.69 -16.24
N ASP A 198 -12.14 5.56 -16.79
CA ASP A 198 -13.55 5.20 -16.78
C ASP A 198 -14.04 5.17 -15.33
N ASN A 199 -15.04 5.99 -15.03
CA ASN A 199 -15.54 6.27 -13.67
C ASN A 199 -14.61 7.14 -12.79
N TYR A 200 -13.72 7.95 -13.38
CA TYR A 200 -12.91 8.93 -12.66
C TYR A 200 -13.75 9.79 -11.72
N ALA A 201 -14.92 10.28 -12.16
CA ALA A 201 -15.81 11.08 -11.33
C ALA A 201 -16.28 10.34 -10.06
N PHE A 202 -16.64 9.05 -10.20
CA PHE A 202 -17.03 8.20 -9.06
C PHE A 202 -15.88 8.02 -8.08
N TYR A 203 -14.71 7.62 -8.56
CA TYR A 203 -13.54 7.38 -7.72
C TYR A 203 -12.94 8.66 -7.13
N ARG A 204 -13.04 9.78 -7.85
CA ARG A 204 -12.76 11.13 -7.34
C ARG A 204 -13.68 11.41 -6.18
N ARG A 205 -15.00 11.32 -6.33
CA ARG A 205 -15.94 11.58 -5.23
C ARG A 205 -15.71 10.67 -4.02
N LEU A 206 -15.32 9.41 -4.26
CA LEU A 206 -15.00 8.44 -3.21
C LEU A 206 -13.74 8.80 -2.41
N ASN A 207 -12.74 9.42 -3.06
CA ASN A 207 -11.42 9.67 -2.49
C ASN A 207 -11.04 11.15 -2.35
N LEU A 208 -11.94 12.07 -2.71
CA LEU A 208 -11.69 13.50 -2.62
C LEU A 208 -11.47 13.94 -1.17
N PHE A 209 -12.31 13.48 -0.26
CA PHE A 209 -12.21 13.76 1.18
C PHE A 209 -10.78 13.57 1.75
N PRO A 210 -10.17 12.37 1.71
CA PRO A 210 -8.86 12.17 2.31
C PRO A 210 -7.76 12.97 1.61
N ILE A 211 -7.90 13.26 0.31
CA ILE A 211 -6.91 14.06 -0.43
C ILE A 211 -7.03 15.54 -0.08
N ARG A 212 -8.25 16.09 -0.03
CA ARG A 212 -8.49 17.49 0.31
C ARG A 212 -8.12 17.78 1.77
N LEU A 213 -8.31 16.85 2.69
CA LEU A 213 -7.81 17.01 4.06
C LEU A 213 -6.29 17.27 4.11
N LEU A 214 -5.50 16.67 3.21
CA LEU A 214 -4.05 16.89 3.19
C LEU A 214 -3.65 18.33 2.86
N LYS A 215 -4.47 19.06 2.09
CA LYS A 215 -4.28 20.49 1.82
C LYS A 215 -4.30 21.30 3.12
N TYR A 216 -5.10 20.85 4.08
CA TYR A 216 -5.28 21.47 5.40
C TYR A 216 -4.44 20.84 6.50
N ARG A 217 -3.42 20.04 6.15
CA ARG A 217 -2.68 19.23 7.14
C ARG A 217 -2.10 20.02 8.31
N ARG A 218 -1.76 21.31 8.10
CA ARG A 218 -1.20 22.19 9.15
C ARG A 218 -2.19 22.47 10.29
N TYR A 219 -3.49 22.27 10.06
CA TYR A 219 -4.56 22.50 11.04
C TYR A 219 -5.10 21.20 11.64
N LEU A 220 -4.56 20.05 11.24
CA LEU A 220 -5.07 18.73 11.60
C LEU A 220 -4.03 17.95 12.40
N LYS A 221 -4.50 17.09 13.30
CA LYS A 221 -3.61 16.18 14.03
C LYS A 221 -2.98 15.18 13.06
N GLN A 222 -1.66 15.00 13.14
CA GLN A 222 -0.93 14.09 12.25
C GLN A 222 -1.45 12.65 12.33
N ASP A 223 -1.78 12.15 13.53
CA ASP A 223 -2.30 10.79 13.71
C ASP A 223 -3.64 10.57 13.01
N LEU A 224 -4.50 11.59 12.98
CA LEU A 224 -5.77 11.54 12.27
C LEU A 224 -5.52 11.40 10.76
N LEU A 225 -4.60 12.20 10.21
CA LEU A 225 -4.23 12.13 8.81
C LEU A 225 -3.61 10.79 8.44
N LYS A 226 -2.70 10.27 9.28
CA LYS A 226 -2.09 8.95 9.10
C LYS A 226 -3.17 7.86 9.04
N ARG A 227 -4.11 7.84 9.99
CA ARG A 227 -5.21 6.85 10.03
C ARG A 227 -6.15 6.93 8.83
N ILE A 228 -6.41 8.13 8.31
CA ILE A 228 -7.31 8.35 7.17
C ILE A 228 -6.62 8.06 5.84
N PHE A 229 -5.37 8.48 5.69
CA PHE A 229 -4.69 8.56 4.40
C PHE A 229 -3.74 7.40 4.13
N LEU A 230 -2.99 6.95 5.13
CA LEU A 230 -1.99 5.90 4.91
C LEU A 230 -2.66 4.54 4.69
N PRO A 231 -2.06 3.68 3.85
CA PRO A 231 -2.47 2.29 3.78
C PRO A 231 -2.27 1.60 5.13
N ALA A 232 -2.89 0.42 5.32
CA ALA A 232 -2.64 -0.40 6.49
C ALA A 232 -1.13 -0.58 6.71
N ALA A 233 -0.70 -0.37 7.95
CA ALA A 233 0.71 -0.26 8.30
C ALA A 233 1.48 -1.50 7.84
N ASP A 234 2.53 -1.26 7.08
CA ASP A 234 3.61 -2.21 6.89
C ASP A 234 4.68 -1.85 7.93
N PRO A 235 4.94 -2.70 8.94
CA PRO A 235 5.86 -2.35 10.04
C PRO A 235 7.25 -1.93 9.59
N GLY A 236 7.69 -2.36 8.40
CA GLY A 236 9.00 -2.02 7.83
C GLY A 236 9.01 -0.78 6.94
N THR A 237 7.88 -0.07 6.81
CA THR A 237 7.75 1.07 5.89
C THR A 237 7.40 2.36 6.64
N GLN A 238 8.26 3.36 6.51
CA GLN A 238 7.93 4.73 6.88
C GLN A 238 7.32 5.47 5.69
N PHE A 239 6.43 6.42 5.97
CA PHE A 239 5.70 7.15 4.94
C PHE A 239 5.82 8.65 5.13
N GLU A 240 6.19 9.34 4.05
CA GLU A 240 6.09 10.79 3.95
C GLU A 240 5.07 11.16 2.87
N PHE A 241 4.14 12.07 3.19
CA PHE A 241 2.99 12.32 2.31
C PHE A 241 2.44 13.73 2.40
N GLY A 242 1.72 14.13 1.36
CA GLY A 242 1.11 15.44 1.30
C GLY A 242 0.28 15.68 0.06
N TYR A 243 -0.39 16.83 0.07
CA TYR A 243 -1.05 17.40 -1.09
C TYR A 243 -0.03 18.14 -1.95
N LEU A 244 -0.17 18.05 -3.28
CA LEU A 244 0.57 18.83 -4.25
C LEU A 244 -0.40 19.37 -5.29
N GLY A 245 -0.52 20.70 -5.35
CA GLY A 245 -1.39 21.38 -6.30
C GLY A 245 -0.89 21.26 -7.74
N PHE A 246 -1.79 21.48 -8.71
CA PHE A 246 -1.42 21.48 -10.13
C PHE A 246 -0.35 22.53 -10.43
N GLY A 247 0.65 22.17 -11.23
CA GLY A 247 1.77 23.02 -11.61
C GLY A 247 2.79 23.28 -10.48
N LYS A 248 2.50 22.88 -9.24
CA LYS A 248 3.40 23.03 -8.09
C LYS A 248 4.50 21.98 -8.12
N GLU A 249 5.61 22.33 -7.49
CA GLU A 249 6.80 21.50 -7.36
C GLU A 249 6.97 21.01 -5.93
N LEU A 250 7.45 19.78 -5.82
CA LEU A 250 7.87 19.13 -4.60
C LEU A 250 9.38 18.98 -4.65
N ASP A 251 10.05 19.56 -3.67
CA ASP A 251 11.48 19.37 -3.42
C ASP A 251 11.65 18.49 -2.18
N VAL A 252 12.36 17.37 -2.35
CA VAL A 252 12.67 16.43 -1.28
C VAL A 252 14.18 16.34 -1.16
N ARG A 253 14.68 16.58 0.05
CA ARG A 253 16.09 16.42 0.38
C ARG A 253 16.29 15.35 1.44
N PHE A 254 17.24 14.47 1.16
CA PHE A 254 17.63 13.37 2.03
C PHE A 254 19.01 13.68 2.64
N ASP A 255 19.00 14.54 3.65
CA ASP A 255 20.20 14.88 4.44
C ASP A 255 20.57 13.68 5.33
N ASP A 256 21.86 13.30 5.34
CA ASP A 256 22.40 12.15 6.10
C ASP A 256 21.67 10.80 5.88
N PHE A 257 21.04 10.64 4.72
CA PHE A 257 20.32 9.42 4.36
C PHE A 257 21.24 8.39 3.69
N ASP A 258 21.19 7.15 4.19
CA ASP A 258 21.97 6.04 3.66
C ASP A 258 21.15 5.18 2.68
N PHE A 259 21.28 5.45 1.38
CA PHE A 259 20.62 4.66 0.33
C PHE A 259 21.11 3.20 0.23
N SER A 260 22.20 2.83 0.93
CA SER A 260 22.59 1.41 1.07
C SER A 260 21.72 0.66 2.07
N LYS A 261 21.12 1.38 3.03
CA LYS A 261 20.29 0.84 4.12
C LYS A 261 18.80 1.00 3.92
N PHE A 262 18.40 1.83 2.96
CA PHE A 262 17.01 2.12 2.69
C PHE A 262 16.72 2.10 1.20
N ARG A 263 15.48 1.74 0.86
CA ARG A 263 14.90 2.00 -0.47
C ARG A 263 13.81 3.04 -0.34
N VAL A 264 13.81 4.00 -1.27
CA VAL A 264 12.84 5.08 -1.29
C VAL A 264 12.06 5.01 -2.59
N TYR A 265 10.73 5.01 -2.48
CA TYR A 265 9.85 4.99 -3.63
C TYR A 265 8.89 6.17 -3.59
N PHE A 266 8.81 6.91 -4.70
CA PHE A 266 7.88 8.00 -4.89
C PHE A 266 6.66 7.55 -5.68
N CYS A 267 5.47 7.99 -5.27
CA CYS A 267 4.26 7.87 -6.08
C CYS A 267 3.42 9.14 -5.95
N PHE A 268 2.98 9.68 -7.08
CA PHE A 268 2.00 10.75 -7.16
C PHE A 268 0.67 10.18 -7.66
N TYR A 269 -0.41 10.53 -6.98
CA TYR A 269 -1.78 10.13 -7.30
C TYR A 269 -2.61 11.37 -7.61
N ASN A 270 -3.55 11.25 -8.56
CA ASN A 270 -4.56 12.27 -8.79
C ASN A 270 -5.65 12.26 -7.69
N GLU A 271 -6.63 13.16 -7.79
CA GLU A 271 -7.75 13.26 -6.83
C GLU A 271 -8.68 12.03 -6.80
N ALA A 272 -8.64 11.17 -7.81
CA ALA A 272 -9.31 9.87 -7.80
C ALA A 272 -8.49 8.78 -7.11
N SER A 273 -7.28 9.09 -6.65
CA SER A 273 -6.31 8.15 -6.07
C SER A 273 -5.71 7.15 -7.06
N PHE A 274 -5.76 7.45 -8.34
CA PHE A 274 -5.04 6.67 -9.35
C PHE A 274 -3.60 7.17 -9.44
N PRO A 275 -2.61 6.26 -9.49
CA PRO A 275 -1.22 6.63 -9.68
C PRO A 275 -1.04 7.23 -11.07
N VAL A 276 -0.38 8.37 -11.15
CA VAL A 276 -0.10 9.07 -12.43
C VAL A 276 1.39 9.20 -12.71
N PHE A 277 2.22 9.10 -11.68
CA PHE A 277 3.67 9.06 -11.78
C PHE A 277 4.26 8.32 -10.59
N TRP A 278 5.28 7.52 -10.81
CA TRP A 278 6.00 6.82 -9.75
C TRP A 278 7.40 6.46 -10.21
N CYS A 279 8.35 6.43 -9.27
CA CYS A 279 9.72 5.99 -9.51
C CYS A 279 10.40 5.55 -8.20
N ALA A 280 11.50 4.83 -8.30
CA ALA A 280 12.48 4.77 -7.23
C ALA A 280 13.16 6.14 -7.09
N VAL A 281 13.55 6.51 -5.87
CA VAL A 281 14.37 7.69 -5.60
C VAL A 281 15.77 7.19 -5.27
N GLU A 282 16.73 7.52 -6.13
CA GLU A 282 18.10 6.99 -6.08
C GLU A 282 19.13 8.05 -5.65
N HIS A 283 18.68 9.29 -5.46
CA HIS A 283 19.55 10.44 -5.20
C HIS A 283 19.04 11.28 -4.03
N LYS A 284 19.97 12.01 -3.40
CA LYS A 284 19.69 12.84 -2.22
C LYS A 284 18.74 14.01 -2.49
N ASP A 285 18.76 14.54 -3.71
CA ASP A 285 17.87 15.59 -4.13
C ASP A 285 16.86 15.00 -5.13
N PHE A 286 15.57 15.08 -4.80
CA PHE A 286 14.50 14.62 -5.67
C PHE A 286 13.49 15.73 -5.90
N ARG A 287 13.12 15.93 -7.18
CA ARG A 287 12.15 16.94 -7.58
C ARG A 287 11.02 16.32 -8.38
N TYR A 288 9.81 16.76 -8.10
CA TYR A 288 8.65 16.40 -8.90
C TYR A 288 7.70 17.58 -9.04
N ARG A 289 7.31 17.87 -10.29
CA ARG A 289 6.27 18.86 -10.60
C ARG A 289 4.98 18.16 -10.99
N ALA A 290 3.86 18.55 -10.39
CA ALA A 290 2.54 18.02 -10.74
C ALA A 290 2.08 18.54 -12.11
N LYS A 291 2.31 17.77 -13.17
CA LYS A 291 2.10 18.18 -14.57
C LYS A 291 0.66 18.01 -15.07
N THR A 292 -0.05 16.98 -14.61
CA THR A 292 -1.31 16.54 -15.23
C THR A 292 -2.54 16.82 -14.37
N ALA A 293 -2.40 16.84 -13.05
CA ALA A 293 -3.48 17.11 -12.11
C ALA A 293 -2.93 17.53 -10.76
N ALA A 294 -3.76 18.19 -9.95
CA ALA A 294 -3.54 18.26 -8.51
C ALA A 294 -3.80 16.88 -7.87
N GLY A 295 -3.23 16.65 -6.70
CA GLY A 295 -3.43 15.40 -6.00
C GLY A 295 -2.56 15.25 -4.77
N CYS A 296 -2.08 14.04 -4.53
CA CYS A 296 -1.26 13.73 -3.38
C CYS A 296 -0.03 12.92 -3.76
N TYR A 297 1.04 13.11 -3.02
CA TYR A 297 2.23 12.30 -3.13
C TYR A 297 2.39 11.40 -1.90
N LEU A 298 3.10 10.29 -2.10
CA LEU A 298 3.49 9.35 -1.07
C LEU A 298 4.91 8.85 -1.35
N LEU A 299 5.82 9.18 -0.45
CA LEU A 299 7.13 8.58 -0.34
C LEU A 299 7.04 7.37 0.60
N ARG A 300 7.55 6.23 0.15
CA ARG A 300 7.70 5.01 0.95
C ARG A 300 9.18 4.82 1.21
N ILE A 301 9.56 4.78 2.47
CA ILE A 301 10.94 4.55 2.91
C ILE A 301 10.97 3.17 3.56
N LEU A 302 11.56 2.21 2.87
CA LEU A 302 11.71 0.83 3.35
C LEU A 302 13.08 0.65 3.96
N SER A 303 13.12 0.14 5.19
CA SER A 303 14.37 -0.25 5.82
C SER A 303 14.87 -1.57 5.25
N LEU A 304 16.12 -1.59 4.81
CA LEU A 304 16.87 -2.79 4.47
C LEU A 304 17.60 -3.35 5.69
N GLU A 305 17.87 -2.54 6.70
CA GLU A 305 18.43 -3.00 7.96
C GLU A 305 17.34 -3.02 9.02
N CYS A 306 17.00 -4.19 9.56
CA CYS A 306 16.12 -4.31 10.73
C CYS A 306 16.47 -5.58 11.50
#